data_AF-A0A3F2RKH7-F1
#
_entry.id   AF-A0A3F2RKH7-F1
#
_cell.length_a   1.000
_cell.length_b   1.000
_cell.length_c   1.000
_cell.angle_alpha   90.00
_cell.angle_beta   90.00
_cell.angle_gamma   90.00
#
_symmetry.space_group_name_H-M   'P 1'
#
loop_
_entity.id
_entity.type
_entity.pdbx_description
1 polymer ?
#
loop_
_entity_poly.entity_id
_entity_poly.type
_entity_poly.pdbx_seq_one_letter_code
_entity_poly.pdbx_strand_id
1 'polypeptide(L)'
;MMLFICMPREGWSDIMYMLQDAGFTTTPSIFLVSFVLISSYFMLNLALAVIWENFSEASMVEAEQQKLKYKKKFIQRLLNHWIFSTIVTALILLNTVLLSLDQYPVDESLASTVDVINFVLTLLFLLEAVLKVFGLGFYQWSEDRYNIFDALVVALAPNLRVDQT
;
A
#
# COMPACT_ATOMS: atom_id res chain seq x y z
N MET A 1 15.22 3.74 -50.67
CA MET A 1 14.68 2.37 -50.51
C MET A 1 15.79 1.33 -50.34
N MET A 2 16.80 1.23 -51.22
CA MET A 2 17.90 0.25 -51.04
C MET A 2 18.70 0.39 -49.74
N LEU A 3 18.98 1.61 -49.26
CA LEU A 3 19.68 1.81 -47.98
C LEU A 3 18.89 1.28 -46.77
N PHE A 4 17.56 1.21 -46.88
CA PHE A 4 16.69 0.64 -45.84
C PHE A 4 16.74 -0.89 -45.83
N ILE A 5 17.02 -1.51 -46.99
CA ILE A 5 17.24 -2.96 -47.13
C ILE A 5 18.61 -3.36 -46.55
N CYS A 6 19.60 -2.46 -46.54
CA CYS A 6 20.91 -2.73 -45.92
C CYS A 6 20.93 -2.60 -44.39
N MET A 7 19.93 -1.95 -43.77
CA MET A 7 19.88 -1.73 -42.30
C MET A 7 19.73 -3.01 -41.46
N PRO A 8 18.92 -4.03 -41.86
CA PRO A 8 18.80 -5.30 -41.13
C PRO A 8 20.08 -6.14 -41.13
N ARG A 9 21.14 -5.73 -41.86
CA ARG A 9 22.36 -6.51 -42.14
C ARG A 9 22.13 -7.78 -42.97
N GLU A 10 20.99 -7.91 -43.63
CA GLU A 10 20.71 -8.98 -44.61
C GLU A 10 20.85 -8.44 -46.05
N GLY A 11 21.55 -9.17 -46.93
CA GLY A 11 21.67 -8.84 -48.37
C GLY A 11 22.54 -7.61 -48.72
N TRP A 12 23.16 -6.93 -47.75
CA TRP A 12 24.01 -5.75 -48.01
C TRP A 12 25.29 -6.08 -48.79
N SER A 13 25.82 -7.29 -48.60
CA SER A 13 26.97 -7.82 -49.36
C SER A 13 26.60 -8.03 -50.83
N ASP A 14 25.40 -8.50 -51.13
CA ASP A 14 24.96 -8.75 -52.50
C ASP A 14 24.79 -7.44 -53.28
N ILE A 15 24.31 -6.38 -52.61
CA ILE A 15 24.24 -5.02 -53.16
C ILE A 15 25.64 -4.45 -53.38
N MET A 16 26.57 -4.69 -52.46
CA MET A 16 27.97 -4.30 -52.62
C MET A 16 28.60 -4.98 -53.85
N TYR A 17 28.42 -6.29 -54.01
CA TYR A 17 28.93 -7.03 -55.17
C TYR A 17 28.30 -6.58 -56.49
N MET A 18 26.98 -6.35 -56.52
CA MET A 18 26.31 -5.79 -57.70
C MET A 18 26.84 -4.40 -58.10
N LEU A 19 27.19 -3.55 -57.13
CA LEU A 19 27.78 -2.23 -57.40
C LEU A 19 29.22 -2.33 -57.93
N GLN A 20 29.97 -3.34 -57.48
CA GLN A 20 31.31 -3.64 -57.98
C GLN A 20 31.29 -4.14 -59.42
N ASP A 21 30.35 -5.05 -59.74
CA ASP A 21 30.16 -5.57 -61.09
C ASP A 21 29.65 -4.49 -62.06
N ALA A 22 28.95 -3.47 -61.56
CA ALA A 22 28.51 -2.31 -62.35
C ALA A 22 29.65 -1.30 -62.67
N GLY A 23 30.88 -1.55 -62.22
CA GLY A 23 32.07 -0.75 -62.53
C GLY A 23 32.58 0.15 -61.40
N PHE A 24 31.97 0.12 -60.21
CA PHE A 24 32.43 0.87 -59.04
C PHE A 24 33.27 -0.02 -58.10
N THR A 25 34.59 0.03 -58.17
CA THR A 25 35.48 -0.90 -57.46
C THR A 25 35.46 -0.76 -55.92
N THR A 26 35.94 0.36 -55.39
CA THR A 26 36.24 0.48 -53.93
C THR A 26 35.37 1.50 -53.20
N THR A 27 34.81 2.46 -53.90
CA THR A 27 33.96 3.50 -53.30
C THR A 27 32.69 2.95 -52.64
N PRO A 28 31.96 1.97 -53.23
CA PRO A 28 30.73 1.45 -52.63
C PRO A 28 30.95 0.70 -51.33
N SER A 29 32.03 -0.07 -51.23
CA SER A 29 32.33 -0.89 -50.05
C SER A 29 32.65 -0.03 -48.83
N ILE A 30 33.48 1.00 -49.01
CA ILE A 30 33.82 1.94 -47.94
C ILE A 30 32.55 2.64 -47.43
N PHE A 31 31.72 3.16 -48.34
CA PHE A 31 30.50 3.86 -47.97
C PHE A 31 29.48 2.94 -47.28
N LEU A 32 29.20 1.76 -47.83
CA LEU A 32 28.23 0.81 -47.27
C LEU A 32 28.67 0.29 -45.90
N VAL A 33 29.95 -0.03 -45.73
CA VAL A 33 30.49 -0.51 -44.44
C VAL A 33 30.40 0.58 -43.38
N SER A 34 30.82 1.82 -43.69
CA SER A 34 30.68 2.93 -42.74
C SER A 34 29.22 3.22 -42.39
N PHE A 35 28.32 3.17 -43.37
CA PHE A 35 26.89 3.39 -43.16
C PHE A 35 26.28 2.32 -42.24
N VAL A 36 26.59 1.04 -42.47
CA VAL A 36 26.11 -0.07 -41.62
C VAL A 36 26.63 0.06 -40.19
N LEU A 37 27.90 0.41 -40.00
CA LEU A 37 28.47 0.60 -38.67
C LEU A 37 27.79 1.75 -37.91
N ILE A 38 27.66 2.92 -38.55
CA ILE A 38 27.04 4.10 -37.94
C ILE A 38 25.55 3.83 -37.61
N SER A 39 24.83 3.22 -38.54
CA SER A 39 23.41 2.86 -38.34
C SER A 39 23.21 1.86 -37.20
N SER A 40 24.08 0.85 -37.10
CA SER A 40 23.99 -0.18 -36.05
C SER A 40 24.21 0.39 -34.65
N TYR A 41 25.14 1.33 -34.49
CA TYR A 41 25.39 2.02 -33.22
C TYR A 41 24.16 2.81 -32.77
N PHE A 42 23.54 3.55 -33.70
CA PHE A 42 22.33 4.31 -33.42
C PHE A 42 21.14 3.42 -33.05
N MET A 43 20.89 2.35 -33.82
CA MET A 43 19.78 1.43 -33.56
C MET A 43 19.91 0.71 -32.21
N LEU A 44 21.12 0.30 -31.84
CA LEU A 44 21.38 -0.32 -30.54
C LEU A 44 21.09 0.66 -29.40
N ASN A 45 21.57 1.90 -29.51
CA ASN A 45 21.33 2.91 -28.48
C ASN A 45 19.86 3.29 -28.36
N LEU A 46 19.12 3.36 -29.48
CA LEU A 46 17.67 3.58 -29.48
C LEU A 46 16.94 2.42 -28.80
N ALA A 47 17.32 1.18 -29.12
CA ALA A 47 16.74 0.00 -28.49
C ALA A 47 17.00 -0.02 -26.96
N LEU A 48 18.23 0.29 -26.54
CA LEU A 48 18.56 0.42 -25.12
C LEU A 48 17.76 1.52 -24.45
N ALA A 49 17.60 2.68 -25.09
CA ALA A 49 16.83 3.79 -24.52
C ALA A 49 15.36 3.40 -24.29
N VAL A 50 14.73 2.74 -25.26
CA VAL A 50 13.33 2.29 -25.14
C VAL A 50 13.19 1.19 -24.09
N ILE A 51 14.10 0.22 -24.06
CA ILE A 51 14.09 -0.84 -23.03
C ILE A 51 14.27 -0.24 -21.64
N TRP A 52 15.20 0.71 -21.51
CA TRP A 52 15.47 1.40 -20.26
C TRP A 52 14.25 2.18 -19.77
N GLU A 53 13.56 2.90 -20.65
CA GLU A 53 12.34 3.63 -20.32
C GLU A 53 11.24 2.71 -19.79
N ASN A 54 10.97 1.60 -20.51
CA ASN A 54 9.98 0.61 -20.07
C ASN A 54 10.33 -0.02 -18.72
N PHE A 55 11.60 -0.41 -18.52
CA PHE A 55 12.05 -1.03 -17.28
C PHE A 55 12.05 -0.02 -16.12
N SER A 56 12.42 1.23 -16.38
CA SER A 56 12.36 2.33 -15.43
C SER A 56 10.92 2.57 -14.99
N GLU A 57 9.98 2.67 -15.92
CA GLU A 57 8.56 2.86 -15.62
C GLU A 57 8.01 1.72 -14.76
N ALA A 58 8.28 0.47 -15.14
CA ALA A 58 7.89 -0.70 -14.35
C ALA A 58 8.46 -0.66 -12.92
N SER A 59 9.74 -0.31 -12.77
CA SER A 59 10.38 -0.22 -11.46
C SER A 59 9.79 0.88 -10.56
N MET A 60 9.36 2.00 -11.15
CA MET A 60 8.73 3.11 -10.41
C MET A 60 7.35 2.72 -9.90
N VAL A 61 6.53 2.08 -10.74
CA VAL A 61 5.21 1.59 -10.36
C VAL A 61 5.32 0.59 -9.20
N GLU A 62 6.27 -0.34 -9.26
CA GLU A 62 6.51 -1.29 -8.18
C GLU A 62 6.93 -0.60 -6.87
N ALA A 63 7.84 0.38 -6.93
CA ALA A 63 8.30 1.13 -5.77
C ALA A 63 7.17 1.94 -5.10
N GLU A 64 6.29 2.56 -5.89
CA GLU A 64 5.12 3.28 -5.35
C GLU A 64 4.12 2.32 -4.69
N GLN A 65 3.81 1.19 -5.33
CA GLN A 65 2.96 0.16 -4.75
C GLN A 65 3.54 -0.37 -3.44
N GLN A 66 4.86 -0.56 -3.39
CA GLN A 66 5.55 -1.03 -2.20
C GLN A 66 5.46 -0.01 -1.07
N LYS A 67 5.68 1.29 -1.34
CA LYS A 67 5.50 2.37 -0.36
C LYS A 67 4.08 2.42 0.19
N LEU A 68 3.07 2.26 -0.67
CA LEU A 68 1.67 2.23 -0.26
C LEU A 68 1.37 1.02 0.64
N LYS A 69 1.88 -0.16 0.28
CA LYS A 69 1.80 -1.38 1.11
C LYS A 69 2.48 -1.20 2.46
N TYR A 70 3.66 -0.57 2.52
CA TYR A 70 4.36 -0.29 3.78
C TYR A 70 3.59 0.69 4.66
N LYS A 71 3.05 1.79 4.09
CA LYS A 71 2.20 2.72 4.85
C LYS A 71 0.98 2.04 5.43
N LYS A 72 0.27 1.22 4.62
CA LYS A 72 -0.88 0.44 5.08
C LYS A 72 -0.48 -0.51 6.21
N LYS A 73 0.58 -1.31 6.04
CA LYS A 73 1.07 -2.22 7.10
C LYS A 73 1.54 -1.49 8.36
N PHE A 74 2.12 -0.30 8.23
CA PHE A 74 2.57 0.50 9.37
C PHE A 74 1.38 0.99 10.19
N ILE A 75 0.36 1.56 9.53
CA ILE A 75 -0.89 1.98 10.19
C ILE A 75 -1.56 0.78 10.86
N GLN A 76 -1.63 -0.36 10.18
CA GLN A 76 -2.19 -1.59 10.75
C GLN A 76 -1.42 -2.09 11.97
N ARG A 77 -0.09 -2.05 11.96
CA ARG A 77 0.74 -2.41 13.13
C ARG A 77 0.57 -1.44 14.30
N LEU A 78 0.42 -0.16 14.01
CA LEU A 78 0.25 0.87 15.03
C LEU A 78 -1.12 0.76 15.70
N LEU A 79 -2.17 0.44 14.92
CA LEU A 79 -3.52 0.19 15.43
C LEU A 79 -3.64 -1.13 16.19
N ASN A 80 -2.94 -2.19 15.73
CA ASN A 80 -2.92 -3.50 16.39
C ASN A 80 -1.85 -3.61 17.49
N HIS A 81 -1.34 -2.49 18.01
CA HIS A 81 -0.33 -2.57 19.05
C HIS A 81 -0.96 -3.19 20.31
N TRP A 82 -0.45 -4.35 20.74
CA TRP A 82 -0.96 -5.14 21.87
C TRP A 82 -1.15 -4.34 23.18
N ILE A 83 -0.38 -3.27 23.35
CA ILE A 83 -0.45 -2.34 24.51
C ILE A 83 -1.76 -1.55 24.51
N PHE A 84 -2.26 -1.12 23.35
CA PHE A 84 -3.47 -0.32 23.25
C PHE A 84 -4.70 -1.13 23.71
N SER A 85 -4.83 -2.35 23.20
CA SER A 85 -5.86 -3.31 23.62
C SER A 85 -5.75 -3.69 25.11
N THR A 86 -4.52 -3.81 25.64
CA THR A 86 -4.28 -4.16 27.05
C THR A 86 -4.73 -3.06 28.02
N ILE A 87 -4.43 -1.79 27.71
CA ILE A 87 -4.83 -0.64 28.56
C ILE A 87 -6.35 -0.53 28.61
N VAL A 88 -6.99 -0.67 27.47
CA VAL A 88 -8.43 -0.59 27.30
C VAL A 88 -9.12 -1.71 28.07
N THR A 89 -8.65 -2.96 27.92
CA THR A 89 -9.15 -4.11 28.67
C THR A 89 -8.95 -3.93 30.18
N ALA A 90 -7.81 -3.39 30.60
CA ALA A 90 -7.56 -3.09 32.01
C ALA A 90 -8.50 -2.02 32.57
N LEU A 91 -8.86 -1.02 31.77
CA LEU A 91 -9.84 0.01 32.13
C LEU A 91 -11.27 -0.56 32.25
N ILE A 92 -11.66 -1.54 31.42
CA ILE A 92 -12.94 -2.28 31.61
C ILE A 92 -12.92 -3.06 32.92
N LEU A 93 -11.85 -3.81 33.16
CA LEU A 93 -11.73 -4.61 34.38
C LEU A 93 -11.75 -3.73 35.62
N LEU A 94 -11.09 -2.57 35.58
CA LEU A 94 -11.14 -1.57 36.64
C LEU A 94 -12.57 -1.06 36.86
N ASN A 95 -13.30 -0.77 35.78
CA ASN A 95 -14.69 -0.32 35.84
C ASN A 95 -15.63 -1.39 36.43
N THR A 96 -15.44 -2.64 36.06
CA THR A 96 -16.19 -3.79 36.61
C THR A 96 -15.89 -3.97 38.10
N VAL A 97 -14.63 -3.76 38.53
CA VAL A 97 -14.26 -3.78 39.95
C VAL A 97 -14.94 -2.63 40.70
N LEU A 98 -14.96 -1.42 40.15
CA LEU A 98 -15.67 -0.27 40.75
C LEU A 98 -17.17 -0.52 40.90
N LEU A 99 -17.82 -1.10 39.89
CA LEU A 99 -19.22 -1.51 39.95
C LEU A 99 -19.46 -2.63 40.97
N SER A 100 -18.49 -3.53 41.16
CA SER A 100 -18.60 -4.63 42.15
C SER A 100 -18.42 -4.17 43.60
N LEU A 101 -17.81 -3.00 43.81
CA LEU A 101 -17.62 -2.38 45.13
C LEU A 101 -18.84 -1.55 45.56
N ASP A 102 -19.90 -1.52 44.74
CA ASP A 102 -21.18 -0.90 45.08
C ASP A 102 -21.84 -1.67 46.24
N GLN A 103 -21.55 -1.22 47.45
CA GLN A 103 -22.09 -1.75 48.71
C GLN A 103 -23.20 -0.80 49.18
N TYR A 104 -24.37 -1.35 49.49
CA TYR A 104 -25.44 -0.59 50.13
C TYR A 104 -25.10 -0.36 51.62
N PRO A 105 -25.19 0.87 52.17
CA PRO A 105 -25.74 2.10 51.60
C PRO A 105 -24.73 2.88 50.72
N VAL A 106 -25.24 3.38 49.60
CA VAL A 106 -24.44 4.08 48.58
C VAL A 106 -24.08 5.48 49.07
N ASP A 107 -22.78 5.76 49.12
CA ASP A 107 -22.25 7.13 49.29
C ASP A 107 -22.56 7.94 48.01
N GLU A 108 -23.36 9.00 48.15
CA GLU A 108 -23.78 9.85 47.02
C GLU A 108 -22.59 10.41 46.22
N SER A 109 -21.43 10.61 46.86
CA SER A 109 -20.22 11.11 46.20
C SER A 109 -19.54 10.05 45.30
N LEU A 110 -19.61 8.80 45.71
CA LEU A 110 -19.03 7.67 44.97
C LEU A 110 -19.89 7.33 43.75
N ALA A 111 -21.21 7.34 43.91
CA ALA A 111 -22.16 7.09 42.82
C ALA A 111 -21.95 8.05 41.64
N SER A 112 -21.87 9.36 41.91
CA SER A 112 -21.63 10.36 40.87
C SER A 112 -20.27 10.18 40.18
N THR A 113 -19.25 9.69 40.90
CA THR A 113 -17.90 9.49 40.32
C THR A 113 -17.87 8.27 39.41
N VAL A 114 -18.49 7.16 39.82
CA VAL A 114 -18.60 5.94 39.02
C VAL A 114 -19.37 6.20 37.73
N ASP A 115 -20.41 7.03 37.77
CA ASP A 115 -21.24 7.35 36.60
C ASP A 115 -20.53 8.21 35.55
N VAL A 116 -19.66 9.12 36.00
CA VAL A 116 -18.77 9.90 35.12
C VAL A 116 -17.70 8.99 34.51
N ILE A 117 -17.12 8.09 35.29
CA ILE A 117 -16.11 7.13 34.80
C ILE A 117 -16.72 6.21 33.73
N ASN A 118 -17.90 5.64 33.96
CA ASN A 118 -18.62 4.81 33.01
C ASN A 118 -18.85 5.52 31.65
N PHE A 119 -19.22 6.81 31.70
CA PHE A 119 -19.41 7.62 30.50
C PHE A 119 -18.11 7.85 29.72
N VAL A 120 -17.05 8.27 30.43
CA VAL A 120 -15.73 8.50 29.81
C VAL A 120 -15.19 7.23 29.17
N LEU A 121 -15.36 6.09 29.85
CA LEU A 121 -14.94 4.79 29.33
C LEU A 121 -15.71 4.41 28.07
N THR A 122 -17.04 4.51 28.08
CA THR A 122 -17.88 4.22 26.90
C THR A 122 -17.47 5.08 25.70
N LEU A 123 -17.14 6.35 25.92
CA LEU A 123 -16.65 7.24 24.87
C LEU A 123 -15.29 6.81 24.30
N LEU A 124 -14.36 6.37 25.16
CA LEU A 124 -13.06 5.87 24.73
C LEU A 124 -13.17 4.60 23.88
N PHE A 125 -14.04 3.65 24.26
CA PHE A 125 -14.30 2.44 23.46
C PHE A 125 -14.91 2.77 22.10
N LEU A 126 -15.83 3.73 22.05
CA LEU A 126 -16.42 4.18 20.79
C LEU A 126 -15.37 4.77 19.86
N LEU A 127 -14.52 5.66 20.38
CA LEU A 127 -13.44 6.29 19.61
C LEU A 127 -12.45 5.24 19.08
N GLU A 128 -12.08 4.27 19.90
CA GLU A 128 -11.24 3.15 19.49
C GLU A 128 -11.88 2.33 18.35
N ALA A 129 -13.14 1.92 18.51
CA ALA A 129 -13.82 1.10 17.51
C ALA A 129 -13.89 1.84 16.16
N VAL A 130 -14.19 3.14 16.20
CA VAL A 130 -14.20 4.01 15.02
C VAL A 130 -12.81 4.09 14.37
N LEU A 131 -11.75 4.32 15.15
CA LEU A 131 -10.37 4.38 14.64
C LEU A 131 -9.93 3.06 14.00
N LYS A 132 -10.29 1.92 14.60
CA LYS A 132 -9.99 0.59 14.06
C LYS A 132 -10.74 0.31 12.76
N VAL A 133 -12.03 0.66 12.68
CA VAL A 133 -12.84 0.48 11.45
C VAL A 133 -12.27 1.31 10.29
N PHE A 134 -11.92 2.57 10.53
CA PHE A 134 -11.34 3.43 9.49
C PHE A 134 -9.92 3.01 9.09
N GLY A 135 -9.11 2.50 10.02
CA GLY A 135 -7.71 2.16 9.73
C GLY A 135 -7.47 0.76 9.16
N LEU A 136 -8.23 -0.25 9.59
CA LEU A 136 -8.12 -1.64 9.12
C LEU A 136 -9.05 -1.91 7.92
N GLY A 137 -10.15 -1.16 7.81
CA GLY A 137 -11.25 -1.43 6.89
C GLY A 137 -12.22 -2.45 7.48
N PHE A 138 -13.50 -2.32 7.12
CA PHE A 138 -14.60 -3.09 7.70
C PHE A 138 -14.39 -4.62 7.65
N TYR A 139 -13.84 -5.13 6.54
CA TYR A 139 -13.63 -6.56 6.33
C TYR A 139 -12.64 -7.17 7.33
N GLN A 140 -11.45 -6.57 7.49
CA GLN A 140 -10.43 -7.05 8.43
C GLN A 140 -10.85 -6.82 9.89
N TRP A 141 -11.62 -5.76 10.14
CA TRP A 141 -12.14 -5.48 11.48
C TRP A 141 -13.17 -6.53 11.94
N SER A 142 -14.10 -6.94 11.07
CA SER A 142 -15.13 -7.94 11.38
C SER A 142 -14.62 -9.38 11.47
N GLU A 143 -13.38 -9.64 11.05
CA GLU A 143 -12.77 -10.97 11.16
C GLU A 143 -12.36 -11.29 12.61
N ASP A 144 -12.09 -10.25 13.41
CA ASP A 144 -11.71 -10.37 14.80
C ASP A 144 -12.94 -10.39 15.73
N ARG A 145 -13.15 -11.53 16.39
CA ARG A 145 -14.28 -11.75 17.31
C ARG A 145 -14.26 -10.79 18.50
N TYR A 146 -13.08 -10.35 18.95
CA TYR A 146 -12.96 -9.43 20.08
C TYR A 146 -13.43 -8.03 19.70
N ASN A 147 -13.09 -7.53 18.51
CA ASN A 147 -13.54 -6.22 18.04
C ASN A 147 -15.07 -6.15 17.88
N ILE A 148 -15.70 -7.26 17.44
CA ILE A 148 -17.17 -7.35 17.36
C ILE A 148 -17.78 -7.34 18.76
N PHE A 149 -17.19 -8.06 19.72
CA PHE A 149 -17.65 -8.08 21.10
C PHE A 149 -17.62 -6.68 21.72
N ASP A 150 -16.51 -5.96 21.58
CA ASP A 150 -16.37 -4.60 22.11
C ASP A 150 -17.38 -3.63 21.47
N ALA A 151 -17.58 -3.69 20.15
CA ALA A 151 -18.57 -2.87 19.47
C ALA A 151 -20.01 -3.19 19.90
N LEU A 152 -20.31 -4.45 20.21
CA LEU A 152 -21.59 -4.85 20.75
C LEU A 152 -21.79 -4.32 22.18
N VAL A 153 -20.76 -4.37 23.02
CA VAL A 153 -20.79 -3.77 24.37
C VAL A 153 -21.04 -2.27 24.29
N VAL A 154 -20.35 -1.55 23.39
CA VAL A 154 -20.57 -0.11 23.17
C VAL A 154 -21.97 0.18 22.65
N ALA A 155 -22.49 -0.64 21.73
CA ALA A 155 -23.83 -0.45 21.16
C ALA A 155 -24.96 -0.69 22.20
N LEU A 156 -24.72 -1.57 23.17
CA LEU A 156 -25.68 -1.87 24.23
C LEU A 156 -25.60 -0.89 25.42
N ALA A 157 -24.45 -0.27 25.66
CA ALA A 157 -24.23 0.62 26.79
C ALA A 157 -25.24 1.81 26.88
N PRO A 158 -25.62 2.50 25.80
CA PRO A 158 -26.61 3.56 25.84
C PRO A 158 -28.01 3.08 26.25
N ASN A 159 -28.42 1.88 25.83
CA ASN A 159 -29.74 1.34 26.14
C ASN A 159 -29.88 0.99 27.62
N LEU A 160 -28.80 0.53 28.26
CA LEU A 160 -28.80 0.19 29.68
C LEU A 160 -28.92 1.42 30.59
N ARG A 161 -28.54 2.61 30.10
CA ARG A 161 -28.57 3.86 30.87
C ARG A 161 -29.95 4.52 30.89
N VAL A 162 -30.82 4.21 29.92
CA VAL A 162 -32.17 4.77 29.80
C VAL A 162 -33.15 4.12 30.78
N ASP A 163 -32.92 2.87 31.17
CA ASP A 163 -33.80 2.14 32.08
C ASP A 163 -33.60 2.49 33.58
N GLN A 164 -32.65 3.38 33.91
CA GLN A 164 -32.31 3.77 35.29
C GLN A 164 -32.84 5.17 35.68
N THR A 165 -33.61 5.84 34.81
CA THR A 165 -34.33 7.10 35.10
C THR A 165 -35.83 6.88 35.15
#